data_AF-L7U9X7-F1
#
_entry.id   AF-L7U9X7-F1
#
_cell.length_a   1.000
_cell.length_b   1.000
_cell.length_c   1.000
_cell.angle_alpha   90.00
_cell.angle_beta   90.00
_cell.angle_gamma   90.00
#
_symmetry.space_group_name_H-M   'P 1'
#
loop_
_entity.id
_entity.type
_entity.pdbx_description
1 polymer ?
#
loop_
_entity_poly.entity_id
_entity_poly.type
_entity_poly.pdbx_seq_one_letter_code
_entity_poly.pdbx_strand_id
1 'polypeptide(L)'
;MSRSKAASNPELEAAILQDPDAVDAYLVYGDWLQAQGDPRGELIALHHARVEATGFLQRHQKQLLGDALAWALESRSLELDWELGFIRAARVGPRSPLAEATASKILRELLRHPSGRFLRALSVGGISDPGMLSSYEAVTRLIVREGGSLTLQSLAYHAQEAHEDETYSSIRLGDVSALYAVLPRLRSLHLRGIHARLGGIDLPVLREFTLRTWEISRGCRDSLLNAKWPALERMEVWLGGDYTDAMERVTDLGPLLSGEGLPNLRRLGLRNTRWTDDLVRALHDSPLLPRLTHLDLSGGTFSNPGALWLSEHAEAFRHLQHLDLRRNMMSDVGVIRVEAVGPGVDARNQRRP
;
A
#
# COMPACT_ATOMS: atom_id res chain seq x y z
N MET A 1 -21.07 -26.92 19.89
CA MET A 1 -19.66 -27.34 19.96
C MET A 1 -18.88 -26.18 20.56
N SER A 2 -18.18 -26.45 21.65
CA SER A 2 -17.62 -25.46 22.59
C SER A 2 -16.64 -24.51 21.88
N ARG A 3 -16.92 -23.20 21.93
CA ARG A 3 -15.90 -22.18 21.61
C ARG A 3 -14.78 -22.38 22.63
N SER A 4 -13.60 -22.81 22.19
CA SER A 4 -12.39 -22.56 22.97
C SER A 4 -12.33 -21.04 23.18
N LYS A 5 -12.71 -20.58 24.35
CA LYS A 5 -12.66 -19.17 24.71
C LYS A 5 -11.19 -18.92 25.01
N ALA A 6 -10.43 -18.50 23.99
CA ALA A 6 -9.02 -18.18 24.13
C ALA A 6 -8.82 -17.33 25.40
N ALA A 7 -7.77 -17.64 26.17
CA ALA A 7 -7.49 -16.89 27.39
C ALA A 7 -7.24 -15.42 27.01
N SER A 8 -7.79 -14.49 27.78
CA SER A 8 -7.67 -13.05 27.51
C SER A 8 -7.54 -12.27 28.81
N ASN A 9 -6.61 -11.31 28.84
CA ASN A 9 -6.41 -10.37 29.92
C ASN A 9 -6.44 -8.93 29.35
N PRO A 10 -7.55 -8.18 29.50
CA PRO A 10 -7.69 -6.86 28.90
C PRO A 10 -6.64 -5.84 29.33
N GLU A 11 -6.13 -5.92 30.56
CA GLU A 11 -5.13 -4.97 31.07
C GLU A 11 -3.77 -5.19 30.40
N LEU A 12 -3.33 -6.45 30.27
CA LEU A 12 -2.09 -6.80 29.58
C LEU A 12 -2.20 -6.54 28.07
N GLU A 13 -3.36 -6.80 27.48
CA GLU A 13 -3.64 -6.46 26.08
C GLU A 13 -3.62 -4.95 25.84
N ALA A 14 -4.13 -4.14 26.78
CA ALA A 14 -4.12 -2.69 26.69
C ALA A 14 -2.69 -2.14 26.69
N ALA A 15 -1.78 -2.71 27.48
CA ALA A 15 -0.36 -2.35 27.46
C ALA A 15 0.26 -2.55 26.07
N ILE A 16 -0.04 -3.67 25.42
CA ILE A 16 0.41 -3.95 24.05
C ILE A 16 -0.25 -2.99 23.04
N LEU A 17 -1.53 -2.66 23.17
CA LEU A 17 -2.19 -1.70 22.27
C LEU A 17 -1.60 -0.28 22.36
N GLN A 18 -1.19 0.11 23.57
CA GLN A 18 -0.54 1.40 23.81
C GLN A 18 0.79 1.47 23.06
N ASP A 19 1.64 0.46 23.24
CA ASP A 19 2.92 0.31 22.55
C ASP A 19 3.11 -1.12 21.96
N PRO A 20 2.71 -1.34 20.69
CA PRO A 20 2.82 -2.65 20.04
C PRO A 20 4.25 -3.10 19.77
N ASP A 21 5.24 -2.24 19.98
CA ASP A 21 6.65 -2.57 19.78
C ASP A 21 7.34 -2.91 21.13
N ALA A 22 6.63 -2.80 22.27
CA ALA A 22 7.13 -3.12 23.62
C ALA A 22 7.16 -4.63 23.87
N VAL A 23 8.29 -5.28 23.55
CA VAL A 23 8.51 -6.73 23.72
C VAL A 23 8.18 -7.21 25.14
N ASP A 24 8.56 -6.46 26.18
CA ASP A 24 8.31 -6.82 27.58
C ASP A 24 6.81 -7.00 27.88
N ALA A 25 5.94 -6.19 27.27
CA ALA A 25 4.49 -6.32 27.46
C ALA A 25 3.97 -7.65 26.89
N TYR A 26 4.53 -8.12 25.78
CA TYR A 26 4.22 -9.43 25.22
C TYR A 26 4.73 -10.56 26.12
N LEU A 27 5.93 -10.44 26.69
CA LEU A 27 6.50 -11.46 27.58
C LEU A 27 5.65 -11.62 28.85
N VAL A 28 5.28 -10.52 29.50
CA VAL A 28 4.39 -10.54 30.68
C VAL A 28 3.04 -11.18 30.32
N TYR A 29 2.48 -10.85 29.14
CA TYR A 29 1.25 -11.48 28.70
C TYR A 29 1.43 -12.96 28.36
N GLY A 30 2.58 -13.33 27.79
CA GLY A 30 2.96 -14.69 27.47
C GLY A 30 3.03 -15.58 28.71
N ASP A 31 3.69 -15.12 29.77
CA ASP A 31 3.76 -15.85 31.05
C ASP A 31 2.37 -16.08 31.64
N TRP A 32 1.50 -15.06 31.59
CA TRP A 32 0.12 -15.20 32.02
C TRP A 32 -0.64 -16.22 31.17
N LEU A 33 -0.50 -16.19 29.83
CA LEU A 33 -1.12 -17.15 28.91
C LEU A 33 -0.64 -18.58 29.16
N GLN A 34 0.66 -18.79 29.41
CA GLN A 34 1.21 -20.11 29.76
C GLN A 34 0.59 -20.63 31.06
N ALA A 35 0.42 -19.78 32.08
CA ALA A 35 -0.24 -20.15 33.33
C ALA A 35 -1.72 -20.54 33.14
N GLN A 36 -2.38 -20.04 32.08
CA GLN A 36 -3.73 -20.46 31.68
C GLN A 36 -3.75 -21.71 30.78
N GLY A 37 -2.58 -22.27 30.44
CA GLY A 37 -2.46 -23.39 29.50
C GLY A 37 -2.71 -23.02 28.04
N ASP A 38 -2.64 -21.73 27.68
CA ASP A 38 -2.80 -21.28 26.29
C ASP A 38 -1.46 -21.44 25.53
N PRO A 39 -1.44 -22.17 24.40
CA PRO A 39 -0.21 -22.41 23.63
C PRO A 39 0.42 -21.12 23.08
N ARG A 40 -0.33 -20.02 23.00
CA ARG A 40 0.22 -18.73 22.58
C ARG A 40 1.33 -18.24 23.51
N GLY A 41 1.26 -18.55 24.80
CA GLY A 41 2.30 -18.17 25.74
C GLY A 41 3.66 -18.79 25.40
N GLU A 42 3.70 -20.06 24.99
CA GLU A 42 4.92 -20.73 24.51
C GLU A 42 5.39 -20.14 23.18
N LEU A 43 4.46 -19.86 22.27
CA LEU A 43 4.77 -19.22 20.98
C LEU A 43 5.43 -17.85 21.15
N ILE A 44 4.99 -17.05 22.13
CA ILE A 44 5.62 -15.77 22.48
C ILE A 44 7.09 -15.99 22.87
N ALA A 45 7.35 -16.95 23.76
CA ALA A 45 8.70 -17.27 24.22
C ALA A 45 9.61 -17.76 23.06
N LEU A 46 9.08 -18.61 22.18
CA LEU A 46 9.79 -19.09 20.98
C LEU A 46 10.18 -17.94 20.05
N HIS A 47 9.24 -17.04 19.73
CA HIS A 47 9.53 -15.88 18.88
C HIS A 47 10.53 -14.92 19.52
N HIS A 48 10.40 -14.65 20.83
CA HIS A 48 11.36 -13.79 21.54
C HIS A 48 12.78 -14.38 21.53
N ALA A 49 12.89 -15.70 21.73
CA ALA A 49 14.16 -16.42 21.64
C ALA A 49 14.68 -16.60 20.19
N ARG A 50 13.94 -16.11 19.19
CA ARG A 50 14.23 -16.26 17.75
C ARG A 50 14.38 -17.73 17.31
N VAL A 51 13.59 -18.61 17.92
CA VAL A 51 13.52 -20.02 17.56
C VAL A 51 12.50 -20.20 16.43
N GLU A 52 12.83 -21.06 15.46
CA GLU A 52 11.93 -21.45 14.36
C GLU A 52 10.66 -22.09 14.95
N ALA A 53 9.48 -21.55 14.61
CA ALA A 53 8.21 -21.92 15.23
C ALA A 53 7.20 -22.52 14.24
N THR A 54 7.56 -22.75 12.98
CA THR A 54 6.65 -23.30 11.94
C THR A 54 6.05 -24.63 12.38
N GLY A 55 6.87 -25.54 12.92
CA GLY A 55 6.38 -26.83 13.44
C GLY A 55 5.46 -26.68 14.66
N PHE A 56 5.63 -25.63 15.46
CA PHE A 56 4.73 -25.32 16.58
C PHE A 56 3.39 -24.78 16.05
N LEU A 57 3.44 -23.78 15.17
CA LEU A 57 2.26 -23.18 14.54
C LEU A 57 1.39 -24.22 13.81
N GLN A 58 2.00 -25.17 13.10
CA GLN A 58 1.28 -26.26 12.43
C GLN A 58 0.55 -27.17 13.43
N ARG A 59 1.24 -27.58 14.52
CA ARG A 59 0.65 -28.45 15.55
C ARG A 59 -0.48 -27.77 16.31
N HIS A 60 -0.37 -26.47 16.58
CA HIS A 60 -1.35 -25.69 17.35
C HIS A 60 -2.28 -24.85 16.47
N GLN A 61 -2.30 -25.05 15.16
CA GLN A 61 -3.00 -24.19 14.20
C GLN A 61 -4.47 -23.96 14.56
N LYS A 62 -5.23 -25.04 14.81
CA LYS A 62 -6.65 -24.93 15.16
C LYS A 62 -6.89 -24.23 16.50
N GLN A 63 -5.99 -24.39 17.47
CA GLN A 63 -6.08 -23.71 18.77
C GLN A 63 -5.81 -22.21 18.62
N LEU A 64 -4.85 -21.84 17.76
CA LEU A 64 -4.40 -20.46 17.56
C LEU A 64 -5.22 -19.67 16.53
N LEU A 65 -5.96 -20.34 15.64
CA LEU A 65 -6.68 -19.67 14.53
C LEU A 65 -8.18 -20.00 14.49
N GLY A 66 -8.62 -21.06 15.17
CA GLY A 66 -9.95 -21.63 14.96
C GLY A 66 -10.14 -22.22 13.56
N ASP A 67 -11.28 -22.85 13.33
CA ASP A 67 -11.52 -23.63 12.10
C ASP A 67 -11.53 -22.76 10.83
N ALA A 68 -12.10 -21.56 10.90
CA ALA A 68 -12.30 -20.71 9.72
C ALA A 68 -10.98 -20.15 9.17
N LEU A 69 -10.10 -19.63 10.03
CA LEU A 69 -8.80 -19.11 9.60
C LEU A 69 -7.81 -20.24 9.31
N ALA A 70 -7.87 -21.37 10.04
CA ALA A 70 -7.10 -22.57 9.72
C ALA A 70 -7.42 -23.07 8.30
N TRP A 71 -8.72 -23.18 7.96
CA TRP A 71 -9.15 -23.54 6.61
C TRP A 71 -8.70 -22.52 5.56
N ALA A 72 -8.77 -21.21 5.86
CA ALA A 72 -8.32 -20.17 4.95
C ALA A 72 -6.82 -20.26 4.65
N LEU A 73 -6.02 -20.62 5.66
CA LEU A 73 -4.58 -20.85 5.52
C LEU A 73 -4.29 -22.10 4.67
N GLU A 74 -4.96 -23.22 4.95
CA GLU A 74 -4.81 -24.48 4.21
C GLU A 74 -5.22 -24.35 2.73
N SER A 75 -6.31 -23.63 2.46
CA SER A 75 -6.79 -23.33 1.11
C SER A 75 -5.96 -22.28 0.37
N ARG A 76 -4.92 -21.71 1.01
CA ARG A 76 -4.08 -20.62 0.47
C ARG A 76 -4.88 -19.36 0.11
N SER A 77 -6.02 -19.18 0.76
CA SER A 77 -6.85 -17.98 0.70
C SER A 77 -6.36 -16.89 1.67
N LEU A 78 -5.47 -17.26 2.59
CA LEU A 78 -4.88 -16.43 3.63
C LEU A 78 -3.40 -16.78 3.79
N GLU A 79 -2.55 -15.76 3.84
CA GLU A 79 -1.15 -15.87 4.27
C GLU A 79 -0.97 -15.04 5.54
N LEU A 80 -0.21 -15.56 6.50
CA LEU A 80 -0.01 -14.97 7.82
C LEU A 80 1.48 -14.88 8.12
N ASP A 81 1.89 -13.73 8.63
CA ASP A 81 3.18 -13.54 9.27
C ASP A 81 2.97 -13.35 10.77
N TRP A 82 3.78 -14.03 11.57
CA TRP A 82 3.62 -14.10 13.02
C TRP A 82 4.80 -13.47 13.74
N GLU A 83 4.50 -12.74 14.80
CA GLU A 83 5.51 -12.15 15.67
C GLU A 83 4.99 -12.11 17.09
N LEU A 84 5.86 -12.48 18.06
CA LEU A 84 5.54 -12.50 19.48
C LEU A 84 4.17 -13.12 19.77
N GLY A 85 3.88 -14.32 19.25
CA GLY A 85 2.60 -15.01 19.48
C GLY A 85 1.36 -14.52 18.72
N PHE A 86 1.43 -13.40 17.99
CA PHE A 86 0.29 -12.82 17.29
C PHE A 86 0.55 -12.69 15.79
N ILE A 87 -0.53 -12.53 15.02
CA ILE A 87 -0.45 -12.24 13.59
C ILE A 87 -0.02 -10.78 13.46
N ARG A 88 1.18 -10.54 12.92
CA ARG A 88 1.69 -9.19 12.64
C ARG A 88 1.23 -8.69 11.29
N ALA A 89 1.24 -9.55 10.28
CA ALA A 89 0.77 -9.23 8.94
C ALA A 89 -0.12 -10.32 8.38
N ALA A 90 -1.10 -9.92 7.56
CA ALA A 90 -1.99 -10.85 6.88
C ALA A 90 -2.21 -10.42 5.42
N ARG A 91 -2.26 -11.41 4.53
CA ARG A 91 -2.64 -11.23 3.12
C ARG A 91 -3.84 -12.12 2.80
N VAL A 92 -4.97 -11.50 2.47
CA VAL A 92 -6.22 -12.18 2.06
C VAL A 92 -6.30 -12.20 0.54
N GLY A 93 -6.60 -13.37 -0.05
CA GLY A 93 -6.59 -13.61 -1.50
C GLY A 93 -5.22 -13.55 -2.19
N PRO A 94 -4.16 -14.15 -1.61
CA PRO A 94 -2.79 -13.99 -2.12
C PRO A 94 -2.49 -14.75 -3.41
N ARG A 95 -3.16 -15.88 -3.70
CA ARG A 95 -2.72 -16.82 -4.76
C ARG A 95 -3.75 -17.13 -5.85
N SER A 96 -5.02 -16.85 -5.62
CA SER A 96 -6.10 -17.12 -6.56
C SER A 96 -7.24 -16.14 -6.32
N PRO A 97 -8.01 -15.80 -7.37
CA PRO A 97 -9.25 -15.07 -7.19
C PRO A 97 -10.14 -15.74 -6.13
N LEU A 98 -10.60 -14.94 -5.17
CA LEU A 98 -11.57 -15.31 -4.15
C LEU A 98 -12.85 -14.51 -4.39
N ALA A 99 -13.98 -15.18 -4.24
CA ALA A 99 -15.27 -14.50 -4.17
C ALA A 99 -15.24 -13.41 -3.08
N GLU A 100 -15.82 -12.25 -3.35
CA GLU A 100 -15.81 -11.09 -2.43
C GLU A 100 -16.42 -11.45 -1.08
N ALA A 101 -17.49 -12.24 -1.10
CA ALA A 101 -18.15 -12.75 0.10
C ALA A 101 -17.21 -13.62 0.95
N THR A 102 -16.37 -14.44 0.32
CA THR A 102 -15.39 -15.30 0.99
C THR A 102 -14.25 -14.48 1.57
N ALA A 103 -13.69 -13.55 0.79
CA ALA A 103 -12.66 -12.62 1.28
C ALA A 103 -13.16 -11.81 2.49
N SER A 104 -14.40 -11.30 2.40
CA SER A 104 -15.06 -10.57 3.49
C SER A 104 -15.29 -11.44 4.72
N LYS A 105 -15.61 -12.73 4.55
CA LYS A 105 -15.77 -13.67 5.67
C LYS A 105 -14.44 -13.92 6.38
N ILE A 106 -13.37 -14.20 5.62
CA ILE A 106 -12.03 -14.41 6.16
C ILE A 106 -11.55 -13.15 6.89
N LEU A 107 -11.70 -11.98 6.26
CA LEU A 107 -11.29 -10.71 6.85
C LEU A 107 -12.06 -10.41 8.14
N ARG A 108 -13.38 -10.64 8.17
CA ARG A 108 -14.18 -10.44 9.39
C ARG A 108 -13.69 -11.34 10.53
N GLU A 109 -13.42 -12.60 10.23
CA GLU A 109 -12.91 -13.53 11.24
C GLU A 109 -11.54 -13.06 11.74
N LEU A 110 -10.63 -12.70 10.83
CA LEU A 110 -9.29 -12.23 11.18
C LEU A 110 -9.31 -11.01 12.10
N LEU A 111 -10.12 -9.99 11.76
CA LEU A 111 -10.21 -8.75 12.55
C LEU A 111 -10.80 -8.97 13.94
N ARG A 112 -11.64 -9.99 14.12
CA ARG A 112 -12.25 -10.35 15.41
C ARG A 112 -11.41 -11.35 16.21
N HIS A 113 -10.55 -12.10 15.53
CA HIS A 113 -9.83 -13.20 16.15
C HIS A 113 -8.78 -12.67 17.16
N PRO A 114 -8.64 -13.26 18.35
CA PRO A 114 -7.63 -12.84 19.33
C PRO A 114 -6.21 -12.77 18.75
N SER A 115 -5.86 -13.68 17.84
CA SER A 115 -4.55 -13.68 17.16
C SER A 115 -4.35 -12.50 16.20
N GLY A 116 -5.41 -11.88 15.70
CA GLY A 116 -5.36 -10.69 14.83
C GLY A 116 -5.44 -9.37 15.60
N ARG A 117 -5.53 -9.39 16.93
CA ARG A 117 -5.78 -8.21 17.77
C ARG A 117 -4.74 -7.10 17.63
N PHE A 118 -3.48 -7.47 17.35
CA PHE A 118 -2.37 -6.53 17.21
C PHE A 118 -1.86 -6.42 15.76
N LEU A 119 -2.71 -6.75 14.78
CA LEU A 119 -2.34 -6.72 13.36
C LEU A 119 -1.75 -5.35 12.97
N ARG A 120 -0.61 -5.37 12.29
CA ARG A 120 0.14 -4.18 11.86
C ARG A 120 0.06 -3.95 10.36
N ALA A 121 -0.06 -5.02 9.56
CA ALA A 121 -0.18 -4.92 8.11
C ALA A 121 -1.30 -5.81 7.58
N LEU A 122 -2.12 -5.25 6.69
CA LEU A 122 -3.19 -5.97 6.02
C LEU A 122 -3.11 -5.71 4.52
N SER A 123 -3.05 -6.79 3.75
CA SER A 123 -3.17 -6.76 2.31
C SER A 123 -4.41 -7.55 1.90
N VAL A 124 -5.24 -6.99 1.04
CA VAL A 124 -6.39 -7.67 0.45
C VAL A 124 -6.24 -7.62 -1.06
N GLY A 125 -6.21 -8.79 -1.69
CA GLY A 125 -6.06 -8.89 -3.13
C GLY A 125 -6.86 -10.01 -3.74
N GLY A 126 -6.82 -10.09 -5.07
CA GLY A 126 -7.42 -11.19 -5.82
C GLY A 126 -8.91 -11.37 -5.53
N ILE A 127 -9.69 -10.29 -5.42
CA ILE A 127 -11.15 -10.41 -5.26
C ILE A 127 -11.80 -10.48 -6.64
N SER A 128 -12.62 -11.50 -6.87
CA SER A 128 -13.39 -11.66 -8.10
C SER A 128 -14.71 -12.37 -7.83
N ASP A 129 -15.81 -11.78 -8.27
CA ASP A 129 -17.13 -12.39 -8.31
C ASP A 129 -17.53 -12.63 -9.77
N PRO A 130 -17.68 -13.89 -10.21
CA PRO A 130 -18.12 -14.18 -11.56
C PRO A 130 -19.46 -13.51 -11.88
N GLY A 131 -19.49 -12.70 -12.95
CA GLY A 131 -20.69 -12.01 -13.40
C GLY A 131 -21.05 -10.72 -12.65
N MET A 132 -20.21 -10.25 -11.72
CA MET A 132 -20.38 -8.96 -11.04
C MET A 132 -19.12 -8.09 -11.12
N LEU A 133 -19.30 -6.78 -10.97
CA LEU A 133 -18.18 -5.85 -10.78
C LEU A 133 -17.72 -5.92 -9.32
N SER A 134 -16.64 -6.66 -9.05
CA SER A 134 -16.03 -6.75 -7.72
C SER A 134 -15.55 -5.39 -7.23
N SER A 135 -15.67 -5.17 -5.91
CA SER A 135 -15.34 -3.89 -5.31
C SER A 135 -14.69 -4.03 -3.93
N TYR A 136 -13.62 -3.27 -3.70
CA TYR A 136 -13.05 -3.10 -2.37
C TYR A 136 -13.95 -2.29 -1.42
N GLU A 137 -15.07 -1.71 -1.89
CA GLU A 137 -15.99 -0.97 -1.04
C GLU A 137 -16.63 -1.85 0.05
N ALA A 138 -16.89 -3.13 -0.22
CA ALA A 138 -17.37 -4.06 0.80
C ALA A 138 -16.29 -4.34 1.86
N VAL A 139 -15.02 -4.46 1.44
CA VAL A 139 -13.86 -4.63 2.31
C VAL A 139 -13.68 -3.39 3.19
N THR A 140 -13.72 -2.19 2.60
CA THR A 140 -13.66 -0.92 3.35
C THR A 140 -14.78 -0.83 4.38
N ARG A 141 -16.04 -1.06 3.98
CA ARG A 141 -17.19 -1.03 4.91
C ARG A 141 -17.04 -2.03 6.04
N LEU A 142 -16.47 -3.21 5.76
CA LEU A 142 -16.22 -4.21 6.79
C LEU A 142 -15.19 -3.71 7.81
N ILE A 143 -14.04 -3.18 7.37
CA ILE A 143 -13.01 -2.62 8.27
C ILE A 143 -13.62 -1.54 9.17
N VAL A 144 -14.38 -0.61 8.59
CA VAL A 144 -15.06 0.46 9.33
C VAL A 144 -16.07 -0.10 10.33
N ARG A 145 -16.89 -1.08 9.92
CA ARG A 145 -17.90 -1.71 10.78
C ARG A 145 -17.29 -2.47 11.96
N GLU A 146 -16.12 -3.06 11.79
CA GLU A 146 -15.39 -3.75 12.87
C GLU A 146 -14.64 -2.75 13.79
N GLY A 147 -14.77 -1.45 13.57
CA GLY A 147 -14.14 -0.41 14.40
C GLY A 147 -12.70 -0.07 14.00
N GLY A 148 -12.23 -0.57 12.86
CA GLY A 148 -10.87 -0.36 12.37
C GLY A 148 -9.80 -1.02 13.23
N SER A 149 -8.67 -0.33 13.40
CA SER A 149 -7.53 -0.84 14.17
C SER A 149 -6.65 0.29 14.67
N LEU A 150 -6.28 0.22 15.95
CA LEU A 150 -5.33 1.12 16.59
C LEU A 150 -3.87 0.70 16.40
N THR A 151 -3.63 -0.46 15.78
CA THR A 151 -2.29 -1.02 15.56
C THR A 151 -1.91 -1.05 14.10
N LEU A 152 -2.89 -1.11 13.18
CA LEU A 152 -2.62 -1.20 11.74
C LEU A 152 -1.87 0.04 11.23
N GLN A 153 -0.73 -0.22 10.61
CA GLN A 153 0.17 0.77 10.04
C GLN A 153 0.28 0.67 8.51
N SER A 154 -0.05 -0.48 7.93
CA SER A 154 -0.01 -0.70 6.48
C SER A 154 -1.33 -1.30 6.02
N LEU A 155 -1.94 -0.68 5.01
CA LEU A 155 -3.11 -1.21 4.32
C LEU A 155 -2.86 -1.19 2.83
N ALA A 156 -3.13 -2.32 2.18
CA ALA A 156 -2.99 -2.43 0.74
C ALA A 156 -4.15 -3.18 0.09
N TYR A 157 -4.71 -2.59 -0.97
CA TYR A 157 -5.65 -3.23 -1.87
C TYR A 157 -4.93 -3.54 -3.18
N HIS A 158 -4.80 -4.82 -3.50
CA HIS A 158 -4.05 -5.30 -4.65
C HIS A 158 -4.97 -5.98 -5.66
N ALA A 159 -5.11 -5.41 -6.84
CA ALA A 159 -5.56 -6.24 -7.96
C ALA A 159 -4.55 -7.35 -8.23
N GLN A 160 -5.03 -8.48 -8.75
CA GLN A 160 -4.16 -9.60 -9.17
C GLN A 160 -2.98 -9.08 -10.00
N GLU A 161 -1.80 -9.64 -9.74
CA GLU A 161 -0.67 -9.53 -10.67
C GLU A 161 -1.06 -10.28 -11.94
N ALA A 162 -1.68 -9.57 -12.88
CA ALA A 162 -1.56 -9.95 -14.27
C ALA A 162 -0.09 -9.77 -14.67
N HIS A 163 0.37 -10.65 -15.56
CA HIS A 163 1.71 -10.68 -16.14
C HIS A 163 2.26 -9.28 -16.48
N GLU A 164 3.59 -9.17 -16.55
CA GLU A 164 4.35 -7.92 -16.77
C GLU A 164 3.83 -7.07 -17.94
N ASP A 165 3.11 -7.70 -18.88
CA ASP A 165 2.36 -7.06 -19.94
C ASP A 165 0.85 -7.09 -19.66
N GLU A 166 0.34 -5.94 -19.24
CA GLU A 166 -1.05 -5.50 -19.46
C GLU A 166 -2.18 -6.42 -18.98
N THR A 167 -2.60 -6.26 -17.72
CA THR A 167 -4.05 -6.21 -17.46
C THR A 167 -4.35 -5.23 -16.32
N TYR A 168 -5.05 -4.16 -16.65
CA TYR A 168 -5.59 -3.21 -15.68
C TYR A 168 -6.48 -3.94 -14.68
N SER A 169 -6.51 -3.45 -13.45
CA SER A 169 -7.47 -3.96 -12.46
C SER A 169 -8.88 -3.67 -12.95
N SER A 170 -9.71 -4.71 -13.13
CA SER A 170 -11.16 -4.53 -13.31
C SER A 170 -11.90 -4.29 -11.99
N ILE A 171 -11.20 -4.38 -10.85
CA ILE A 171 -11.78 -4.25 -9.51
C ILE A 171 -11.94 -2.77 -9.15
N ARG A 172 -13.15 -2.39 -8.73
CA ARG A 172 -13.45 -1.04 -8.24
C ARG A 172 -12.86 -0.83 -6.85
N LEU A 173 -12.25 0.33 -6.62
CA LEU A 173 -11.84 0.74 -5.26
C LEU A 173 -13.05 1.20 -4.44
N GLY A 174 -13.97 1.95 -5.08
CA GLY A 174 -15.13 2.54 -4.39
C GLY A 174 -14.74 3.67 -3.45
N ASP A 175 -15.57 3.92 -2.43
CA ASP A 175 -15.27 4.88 -1.37
C ASP A 175 -14.31 4.30 -0.34
N VAL A 176 -13.18 4.97 -0.12
CA VAL A 176 -12.19 4.61 0.89
C VAL A 176 -12.10 5.62 2.02
N SER A 177 -12.82 6.74 1.94
CA SER A 177 -12.66 7.88 2.84
C SER A 177 -12.93 7.57 4.31
N ALA A 178 -13.86 6.65 4.57
CA ALA A 178 -14.20 6.22 5.92
C ALA A 178 -13.06 5.48 6.65
N LEU A 179 -12.04 5.00 5.94
CA LEU A 179 -10.87 4.34 6.54
C LEU A 179 -10.06 5.29 7.41
N TYR A 180 -9.99 6.58 7.05
CA TYR A 180 -9.09 7.53 7.69
C TYR A 180 -9.45 7.77 9.16
N ALA A 181 -10.74 7.73 9.48
CA ALA A 181 -11.23 7.89 10.85
C ALA A 181 -10.97 6.68 11.76
N VAL A 182 -10.76 5.49 11.19
CA VAL A 182 -10.68 4.22 11.95
C VAL A 182 -9.29 3.57 11.88
N LEU A 183 -8.36 4.16 11.11
CA LEU A 183 -6.96 3.73 10.98
C LEU A 183 -5.99 4.88 11.30
N PRO A 184 -6.04 5.46 12.51
CA PRO A 184 -5.32 6.71 12.83
C PRO A 184 -3.79 6.56 12.85
N ARG A 185 -3.27 5.32 12.91
CA ARG A 185 -1.83 5.03 12.91
C ARG A 185 -1.28 4.60 11.54
N LEU A 186 -2.07 4.74 10.47
CA LEU A 186 -1.68 4.30 9.14
C LEU A 186 -0.47 5.09 8.61
N ARG A 187 0.60 4.37 8.29
CA ARG A 187 1.86 4.89 7.74
C ARG A 187 2.02 4.57 6.25
N SER A 188 1.36 3.54 5.76
CA SER A 188 1.40 3.10 4.36
C SER A 188 -0.01 2.77 3.86
N LEU A 189 -0.37 3.37 2.72
CA LEU A 189 -1.64 3.12 2.03
C LEU A 189 -1.37 2.88 0.55
N HIS A 190 -1.65 1.66 0.08
CA HIS A 190 -1.50 1.29 -1.33
C HIS A 190 -2.85 0.88 -1.90
N LEU A 191 -3.31 1.60 -2.92
CA LEU A 191 -4.61 1.39 -3.54
C LEU A 191 -4.43 1.08 -5.02
N ARG A 192 -4.80 -0.13 -5.44
CA ARG A 192 -4.82 -0.54 -6.85
C ARG A 192 -6.23 -0.94 -7.27
N GLY A 193 -6.78 -0.25 -8.26
CA GLY A 193 -8.10 -0.52 -8.81
C GLY A 193 -8.62 0.60 -9.69
N ILE A 194 -9.92 0.60 -10.01
CA ILE A 194 -10.59 1.64 -10.82
C ILE A 194 -11.65 2.39 -10.01
N HIS A 195 -12.08 3.56 -10.50
CA HIS A 195 -13.16 4.35 -9.91
C HIS A 195 -13.01 4.60 -8.40
N ALA A 196 -11.85 5.09 -7.98
CA ALA A 196 -11.57 5.46 -6.59
C ALA A 196 -12.31 6.74 -6.18
N ARG A 197 -12.88 6.74 -4.97
CA ARG A 197 -13.36 7.94 -4.28
C ARG A 197 -12.56 8.08 -2.99
N LEU A 198 -11.61 9.02 -2.98
CA LEU A 198 -10.70 9.21 -1.86
C LEU A 198 -11.28 10.09 -0.74
N GLY A 199 -12.17 11.05 -1.06
CA GLY A 199 -12.72 11.98 -0.08
C GLY A 199 -11.68 12.94 0.51
N GLY A 200 -11.98 13.57 1.65
CA GLY A 200 -11.01 14.41 2.36
C GLY A 200 -10.00 13.53 3.09
N ILE A 201 -8.76 13.48 2.60
CA ILE A 201 -7.73 12.61 3.18
C ILE A 201 -7.16 13.27 4.45
N ASP A 202 -7.39 12.62 5.59
CA ASP A 202 -6.85 13.02 6.90
C ASP A 202 -6.01 11.86 7.48
N LEU A 203 -4.74 11.82 7.05
CA LEU A 203 -3.78 10.80 7.46
C LEU A 203 -2.43 11.46 7.81
N PRO A 204 -2.33 12.19 8.94
CA PRO A 204 -1.19 13.05 9.23
C PRO A 204 0.12 12.29 9.48
N VAL A 205 0.04 11.00 9.82
CA VAL A 205 1.22 10.15 10.06
C VAL A 205 1.56 9.24 8.86
N LEU A 206 0.87 9.42 7.72
CA LEU A 206 1.14 8.65 6.52
C LEU A 206 2.51 9.02 5.94
N ARG A 207 3.32 8.00 5.68
CA ARG A 207 4.67 8.12 5.10
C ARG A 207 4.71 7.67 3.65
N GLU A 208 3.87 6.72 3.28
CA GLU A 208 3.83 6.15 1.94
C GLU A 208 2.39 6.12 1.40
N PHE A 209 2.22 6.69 0.21
CA PHE A 209 0.94 6.66 -0.51
C PHE A 209 1.16 6.17 -1.93
N THR A 210 0.40 5.14 -2.33
CA THR A 210 0.34 4.69 -3.71
C THR A 210 -1.10 4.65 -4.19
N LEU A 211 -1.38 5.31 -5.31
CA LEU A 211 -2.62 5.15 -6.06
C LEU A 211 -2.30 4.68 -7.47
N ARG A 212 -2.61 3.42 -7.75
CA ARG A 212 -2.52 2.83 -9.09
C ARG A 212 -3.92 2.62 -9.65
N THR A 213 -4.36 3.59 -10.42
CA THR A 213 -5.64 3.55 -11.13
C THR A 213 -5.44 3.65 -12.63
N TRP A 214 -6.40 3.11 -13.38
CA TRP A 214 -6.47 3.31 -14.83
C TRP A 214 -6.80 4.75 -15.18
N GLU A 215 -7.66 5.36 -14.37
CA GLU A 215 -8.18 6.71 -14.55
C GLU A 215 -8.30 7.42 -13.21
N ILE A 216 -8.04 8.73 -13.21
CA ILE A 216 -8.31 9.60 -12.07
C ILE A 216 -9.57 10.41 -12.37
N SER A 217 -10.54 10.38 -11.46
CA SER A 217 -11.70 11.29 -11.54
C SER A 217 -11.34 12.68 -11.02
N ARG A 218 -12.09 13.72 -11.41
CA ARG A 218 -11.91 15.08 -10.86
C ARG A 218 -11.96 15.10 -9.33
N GLY A 219 -12.90 14.36 -8.72
CA GLY A 219 -12.98 14.24 -7.27
C GLY A 219 -11.75 13.58 -6.65
N CYS A 220 -11.19 12.55 -7.29
CA CYS A 220 -9.96 11.90 -6.84
C CYS A 220 -8.75 12.84 -6.94
N ARG A 221 -8.63 13.58 -8.05
CA ARG A 221 -7.62 14.64 -8.21
C ARG A 221 -7.75 15.67 -7.09
N ASP A 222 -8.94 16.22 -6.89
CA ASP A 222 -9.17 17.28 -5.90
C ASP A 222 -8.86 16.77 -4.48
N SER A 223 -9.17 15.51 -4.18
CA SER A 223 -8.75 14.85 -2.94
C SER A 223 -7.23 14.82 -2.76
N LEU A 224 -6.47 14.46 -3.82
CA LEU A 224 -5.01 14.39 -3.77
C LEU A 224 -4.37 15.77 -3.58
N LEU A 225 -4.87 16.77 -4.30
CA LEU A 225 -4.33 18.13 -4.30
C LEU A 225 -4.63 18.91 -3.00
N ASN A 226 -5.76 18.62 -2.35
CA ASN A 226 -6.17 19.30 -1.11
C ASN A 226 -5.70 18.59 0.16
N ALA A 227 -5.17 17.37 0.04
CA ALA A 227 -4.71 16.60 1.19
C ALA A 227 -3.43 17.20 1.80
N LYS A 228 -3.32 17.11 3.13
CA LYS A 228 -2.14 17.54 3.88
C LYS A 228 -1.30 16.34 4.28
N TRP A 229 -0.01 16.40 3.93
CA TRP A 229 0.88 15.25 3.96
C TRP A 229 2.15 15.53 4.81
N PRO A 230 2.01 15.93 6.08
CA PRO A 230 3.14 16.46 6.85
C PRO A 230 4.23 15.41 7.12
N ALA A 231 3.88 14.12 7.17
CA ALA A 231 4.83 13.02 7.36
C ALA A 231 5.16 12.25 6.07
N LEU A 232 4.63 12.64 4.90
CA LEU A 232 4.75 11.84 3.69
C LEU A 232 6.16 11.91 3.13
N GLU A 233 6.76 10.74 2.94
CA GLU A 233 8.13 10.55 2.45
C GLU A 233 8.12 10.05 1.00
N ARG A 234 7.09 9.27 0.62
CA ARG A 234 6.95 8.61 -0.68
C ARG A 234 5.53 8.74 -1.21
N MET A 235 5.41 9.24 -2.45
CA MET A 235 4.15 9.29 -3.18
C MET A 235 4.33 8.63 -4.55
N GLU A 236 3.43 7.72 -4.92
CA GLU A 236 3.33 7.19 -6.28
C GLU A 236 1.88 7.28 -6.77
N VAL A 237 1.65 7.99 -7.86
CA VAL A 237 0.33 8.13 -8.47
C VAL A 237 0.41 7.81 -9.96
N TRP A 238 -0.45 6.90 -10.41
CA TRP A 238 -0.66 6.61 -11.83
C TRP A 238 -1.79 7.48 -12.34
N LEU A 239 -1.45 8.43 -13.22
CA LEU A 239 -2.35 9.52 -13.59
C LEU A 239 -3.35 9.14 -14.70
N GLY A 240 -3.10 8.03 -15.38
CA GLY A 240 -4.10 7.36 -16.24
C GLY A 240 -4.09 7.81 -17.70
N GLY A 241 -4.87 7.08 -18.53
CA GLY A 241 -4.93 7.21 -20.00
C GLY A 241 -6.05 8.12 -20.53
N ASP A 242 -6.24 8.13 -21.86
CA ASP A 242 -6.98 9.11 -22.67
C ASP A 242 -8.49 9.27 -22.42
N TYR A 243 -9.04 8.62 -21.40
CA TYR A 243 -10.48 8.49 -21.19
C TYR A 243 -11.07 9.49 -20.17
N THR A 244 -10.25 10.39 -19.60
CA THR A 244 -10.73 11.41 -18.65
C THR A 244 -10.17 12.81 -18.89
N ASP A 245 -10.96 13.82 -18.51
CA ASP A 245 -10.63 15.25 -18.52
C ASP A 245 -10.14 15.75 -17.15
N ALA A 246 -9.84 14.85 -16.22
CA ALA A 246 -9.47 15.22 -14.86
C ALA A 246 -8.07 15.84 -14.78
N MET A 247 -7.13 15.32 -15.59
CA MET A 247 -5.75 15.78 -15.65
C MET A 247 -5.30 15.97 -17.10
N GLU A 248 -5.84 17.03 -17.69
CA GLU A 248 -5.58 17.33 -19.09
C GLU A 248 -4.19 17.91 -19.30
N ARG A 249 -3.68 18.72 -18.37
CA ARG A 249 -2.44 19.48 -18.53
C ARG A 249 -1.61 19.43 -17.26
N VAL A 250 -0.32 19.71 -17.38
CA VAL A 250 0.59 19.79 -16.24
C VAL A 250 0.14 20.79 -15.15
N THR A 251 -0.55 21.86 -15.55
CA THR A 251 -1.08 22.88 -14.64
C THR A 251 -2.12 22.33 -13.67
N ASP A 252 -2.77 21.21 -13.99
CA ASP A 252 -3.71 20.54 -13.09
C ASP A 252 -3.01 19.95 -11.84
N LEU A 253 -1.68 19.79 -11.87
CA LEU A 253 -0.88 19.40 -10.71
C LEU A 253 -0.32 20.57 -9.91
N GLY A 254 -0.66 21.83 -10.24
CA GLY A 254 -0.07 23.02 -9.62
C GLY A 254 0.08 22.95 -8.09
N PRO A 255 -0.99 22.62 -7.33
CA PRO A 255 -0.91 22.49 -5.87
C PRO A 255 0.04 21.39 -5.39
N LEU A 256 0.14 20.28 -6.12
CA LEU A 256 1.07 19.20 -5.78
C LEU A 256 2.52 19.65 -6.05
N LEU A 257 2.75 20.26 -7.22
CA LEU A 257 4.09 20.70 -7.65
C LEU A 257 4.60 21.92 -6.87
N SER A 258 3.76 22.65 -6.15
CA SER A 258 4.21 23.69 -5.22
C SER A 258 4.97 23.11 -4.02
N GLY A 259 4.77 21.82 -3.73
CA GLY A 259 5.33 21.15 -2.56
C GLY A 259 4.78 21.63 -1.22
N GLU A 260 3.75 22.47 -1.22
CA GLU A 260 3.07 22.90 -0.01
C GLU A 260 2.42 21.69 0.68
N GLY A 261 2.59 21.58 2.00
CA GLY A 261 2.08 20.44 2.76
C GLY A 261 2.88 19.13 2.60
N LEU A 262 4.00 19.14 1.85
CA LEU A 262 4.87 17.98 1.60
C LEU A 262 6.32 18.21 2.08
N PRO A 263 6.55 18.59 3.35
CA PRO A 263 7.89 18.98 3.81
C PRO A 263 8.92 17.83 3.79
N ASN A 264 8.45 16.59 3.92
CA ASN A 264 9.28 15.40 4.04
C ASN A 264 9.36 14.55 2.76
N LEU A 265 8.73 14.98 1.66
CA LEU A 265 8.66 14.17 0.45
C LEU A 265 10.06 14.03 -0.18
N ARG A 266 10.53 12.78 -0.30
CA ARG A 266 11.84 12.44 -0.90
C ARG A 266 11.71 11.60 -2.16
N ARG A 267 10.58 10.93 -2.35
CA ARG A 267 10.35 10.07 -3.51
C ARG A 267 8.99 10.36 -4.11
N LEU A 268 9.00 10.75 -5.39
CA LEU A 268 7.80 11.11 -6.12
C LEU A 268 7.72 10.28 -7.40
N GLY A 269 6.62 9.56 -7.57
CA GLY A 269 6.27 8.87 -8.80
C GLY A 269 5.00 9.49 -9.38
N LEU A 270 5.12 10.12 -10.53
CA LEU A 270 4.00 10.64 -11.32
C LEU A 270 4.01 9.89 -12.64
N ARG A 271 3.41 8.71 -12.62
CA ARG A 271 3.57 7.70 -13.66
C ARG A 271 2.42 7.76 -14.65
N ASN A 272 2.66 7.16 -15.82
CA ASN A 272 1.64 7.04 -16.87
C ASN A 272 1.05 8.40 -17.27
N THR A 273 1.91 9.37 -17.56
CA THR A 273 1.53 10.73 -17.94
C THR A 273 1.55 10.94 -19.45
N ARG A 274 0.57 11.67 -19.98
CA ARG A 274 0.46 12.00 -21.41
C ARG A 274 1.23 13.26 -21.84
N TRP A 275 1.68 14.06 -20.88
CA TRP A 275 2.39 15.33 -21.08
C TRP A 275 3.73 15.31 -20.33
N THR A 276 4.45 14.18 -20.39
CA THR A 276 5.63 13.94 -19.56
C THR A 276 6.75 14.96 -19.79
N ASP A 277 6.92 15.45 -21.02
CA ASP A 277 7.87 16.53 -21.32
C ASP A 277 7.55 17.80 -20.53
N ASP A 278 6.27 18.20 -20.49
CA ASP A 278 5.83 19.37 -19.74
C ASP A 278 5.91 19.14 -18.23
N LEU A 279 5.70 17.89 -17.78
CA LEU A 279 5.90 17.52 -16.38
C LEU A 279 7.37 17.68 -15.96
N VAL A 280 8.32 17.22 -16.78
CA VAL A 280 9.75 17.39 -16.51
C VAL A 280 10.11 18.87 -16.40
N ARG A 281 9.58 19.73 -17.28
CA ARG A 281 9.77 21.19 -17.20
C ARG A 281 9.16 21.80 -15.94
N ALA A 282 7.93 21.42 -15.60
CA ALA A 282 7.28 21.92 -14.39
C ALA A 282 7.97 21.45 -13.10
N LEU A 283 8.56 20.23 -13.11
CA LEU A 283 9.35 19.72 -11.99
C LEU A 283 10.69 20.45 -11.86
N HIS A 284 11.33 20.82 -12.97
CA HIS A 284 12.53 21.66 -12.93
C HIS A 284 12.29 22.97 -12.17
N ASP A 285 11.13 23.59 -12.38
CA ASP A 285 10.76 24.85 -11.71
C ASP A 285 10.14 24.63 -10.32
N SER A 286 9.91 23.37 -9.93
CA SER A 286 9.26 23.02 -8.66
C SER A 286 10.24 23.07 -7.48
N PRO A 287 9.83 23.62 -6.33
CA PRO A 287 10.62 23.55 -5.10
C PRO A 287 10.74 22.13 -4.52
N LEU A 288 10.00 21.15 -5.07
CA LEU A 288 10.14 19.75 -4.71
C LEU A 288 11.42 19.14 -5.26
N LEU A 289 11.81 19.46 -6.49
CA LEU A 289 12.89 18.75 -7.18
C LEU A 289 14.21 18.73 -6.37
N PRO A 290 14.70 19.85 -5.80
CA PRO A 290 15.93 19.83 -4.99
C PRO A 290 15.85 18.96 -3.73
N ARG A 291 14.64 18.61 -3.26
CA ARG A 291 14.40 17.78 -2.07
C ARG A 291 14.28 16.30 -2.40
N LEU A 292 13.96 15.98 -3.65
CA LEU A 292 13.77 14.61 -4.10
C LEU A 292 15.12 13.89 -4.20
N THR A 293 15.06 12.61 -3.90
CA THR A 293 16.14 11.64 -4.14
C THR A 293 15.77 10.66 -5.25
N HIS A 294 14.47 10.40 -5.42
CA HIS A 294 13.93 9.50 -6.43
C HIS A 294 12.77 10.19 -7.15
N LEU A 295 12.82 10.18 -8.47
CA LEU A 295 11.76 10.68 -9.33
C LEU A 295 11.40 9.58 -10.35
N ASP A 296 10.14 9.14 -10.36
CA ASP A 296 9.64 8.13 -11.29
C ASP A 296 8.59 8.76 -12.23
N LEU A 297 8.96 8.85 -13.51
CA LEU A 297 8.14 9.36 -14.61
C LEU A 297 7.93 8.28 -15.67
N SER A 298 8.01 7.01 -15.27
CA SER A 298 7.93 5.88 -16.18
C SER A 298 6.52 5.62 -16.68
N GLY A 299 6.44 4.98 -17.85
CA GLY A 299 5.16 4.66 -18.51
C GLY A 299 4.47 5.86 -19.15
N GLY A 300 5.12 7.02 -19.20
CA GLY A 300 4.58 8.24 -19.83
C GLY A 300 4.94 8.37 -21.32
N THR A 301 4.71 9.56 -21.87
CA THR A 301 5.00 9.95 -23.26
C THR A 301 6.29 10.75 -23.44
N PHE A 302 7.27 10.62 -22.55
CA PHE A 302 8.51 11.42 -22.62
C PHE A 302 9.24 11.19 -23.95
N SER A 303 9.55 12.27 -24.65
CA SER A 303 9.89 12.27 -26.07
C SER A 303 11.36 12.63 -26.34
N ASN A 304 11.82 12.51 -27.60
CA ASN A 304 13.17 12.96 -27.98
C ASN A 304 13.39 14.48 -27.78
N PRO A 305 12.42 15.37 -28.12
CA PRO A 305 12.46 16.77 -27.69
C PRO A 305 12.60 16.96 -26.18
N GLY A 306 11.86 16.19 -25.37
CA GLY A 306 11.99 16.18 -23.91
C GLY A 306 13.39 15.79 -23.46
N ALA A 307 13.95 14.72 -24.04
CA ALA A 307 15.31 14.24 -23.79
C ALA A 307 16.38 15.30 -24.13
N LEU A 308 16.20 16.06 -25.23
CA LEU A 308 17.05 17.22 -25.54
C LEU A 308 17.05 18.21 -24.39
N TRP A 309 15.86 18.67 -24.04
CA TRP A 309 15.68 19.68 -23.02
C TRP A 309 16.25 19.25 -21.66
N LEU A 310 15.98 18.01 -21.23
CA LEU A 310 16.49 17.48 -19.97
C LEU A 310 18.03 17.45 -19.95
N SER A 311 18.68 17.12 -21.07
CA SER A 311 20.15 17.11 -21.14
C SER A 311 20.77 18.51 -21.05
N GLU A 312 20.08 19.51 -21.58
CA GLU A 312 20.50 20.92 -21.49
C GLU A 312 20.33 21.47 -20.07
N HIS A 313 19.43 20.88 -19.28
CA HIS A 313 19.13 21.27 -17.89
C HIS A 313 19.60 20.21 -16.87
N ALA A 314 20.57 19.37 -17.26
CA ALA A 314 21.00 18.20 -16.49
C ALA A 314 21.40 18.52 -15.05
N GLU A 315 22.02 19.69 -14.81
CA GLU A 315 22.49 20.10 -13.48
C GLU A 315 21.38 20.08 -12.42
N ALA A 316 20.14 20.42 -12.79
CA ALA A 316 19.01 20.44 -11.88
C ALA A 316 18.55 19.04 -11.43
N PHE A 317 18.99 17.97 -12.10
CA PHE A 317 18.55 16.59 -11.85
C PHE A 317 19.69 15.68 -11.36
N ARG A 318 20.95 16.12 -11.43
CA ARG A 318 22.13 15.30 -11.09
C ARG A 318 22.20 14.84 -9.64
N HIS A 319 21.52 15.52 -8.73
CA HIS A 319 21.44 15.11 -7.33
C HIS A 319 20.50 13.93 -7.09
N LEU A 320 19.63 13.60 -8.05
CA LEU A 320 18.74 12.46 -7.95
C LEU A 320 19.55 11.16 -7.94
N GLN A 321 19.29 10.32 -6.93
CA GLN A 321 19.83 8.97 -6.86
C GLN A 321 19.15 8.06 -7.89
N HIS A 322 17.89 8.35 -8.22
CA HIS A 322 17.14 7.62 -9.23
C HIS A 322 16.21 8.54 -10.03
N LEU A 323 16.31 8.49 -11.35
CA LEU A 323 15.39 9.11 -12.29
C LEU A 323 14.87 8.02 -13.25
N ASP A 324 13.65 7.56 -13.05
CA ASP A 324 13.04 6.52 -13.88
C ASP A 324 12.30 7.15 -15.07
N LEU A 325 12.82 6.90 -16.27
CA LEU A 325 12.25 7.27 -17.55
C LEU A 325 11.91 6.03 -18.40
N ARG A 326 11.80 4.86 -17.79
CA ARG A 326 11.45 3.62 -18.51
C ARG A 326 10.06 3.69 -19.12
N ARG A 327 9.83 2.90 -20.18
CA ARG A 327 8.51 2.78 -20.84
C ARG A 327 7.95 4.13 -21.33
N ASN A 328 8.84 5.04 -21.73
CA ASN A 328 8.49 6.30 -22.40
C ASN A 328 8.53 6.14 -23.94
N MET A 329 8.61 7.24 -24.70
CA MET A 329 8.54 7.27 -26.18
C MET A 329 9.81 7.86 -26.81
N MET A 330 10.98 7.57 -26.22
CA MET A 330 12.26 8.01 -26.77
C MET A 330 12.81 7.03 -27.82
N SER A 331 13.56 7.56 -28.79
CA SER A 331 14.44 6.77 -29.63
C SER A 331 15.74 6.44 -28.89
N ASP A 332 16.57 5.55 -29.46
CA ASP A 332 17.89 5.23 -28.91
C ASP A 332 18.76 6.49 -28.69
N VAL A 333 18.66 7.48 -29.57
CA VAL A 333 19.37 8.77 -29.43
C VAL A 333 18.89 9.54 -28.20
N GLY A 334 17.57 9.53 -27.95
CA GLY A 334 16.99 10.15 -26.76
C GLY A 334 17.42 9.44 -25.48
N VAL A 335 17.44 8.11 -25.50
CA VAL A 335 17.92 7.27 -24.37
C VAL A 335 19.37 7.59 -24.03
N ILE A 336 20.28 7.53 -25.00
CA ILE A 336 21.71 7.84 -24.80
C ILE A 336 21.88 9.24 -24.19
N ARG A 337 21.09 10.19 -24.67
CA ARG A 337 21.15 11.57 -24.22
C ARG A 337 20.74 11.73 -22.75
N VAL A 338 19.66 11.08 -22.31
CA VAL A 338 19.22 11.19 -20.91
C VAL A 338 20.08 10.37 -19.96
N GLU A 339 20.60 9.23 -20.39
CA GLU A 339 21.53 8.44 -19.56
C GLU A 339 22.84 9.20 -19.29
N ALA A 340 23.24 10.11 -20.19
CA ALA A 340 24.37 11.00 -19.97
C ALA A 340 24.12 12.09 -18.90
N VAL A 341 22.87 12.32 -18.46
CA VAL A 341 22.55 13.30 -17.39
C VAL A 341 23.16 12.85 -16.05
N GLY A 342 23.16 11.55 -15.77
CA GLY A 342 23.76 11.00 -14.57
C GLY A 342 23.54 9.49 -14.38
N PRO A 343 24.34 8.84 -13.53
CA PRO A 343 24.30 7.38 -13.35
C PRO A 343 23.01 6.86 -12.70
N GLY A 344 22.19 7.74 -12.12
CA GLY A 344 20.89 7.40 -11.53
C GLY A 344 19.75 7.32 -12.54
N VAL A 345 19.96 7.66 -13.81
CA VAL A 345 18.91 7.67 -14.85
C VAL A 345 18.70 6.27 -15.40
N ASP A 346 17.44 5.81 -15.44
CA ASP A 346 17.03 4.56 -16.10
C ASP A 346 16.05 4.85 -17.23
N ALA A 347 16.50 4.71 -18.48
CA ALA A 347 15.71 4.99 -19.67
C ALA A 347 15.42 3.74 -20.52
N ARG A 348 15.51 2.55 -19.91
CA ARG A 348 15.30 1.27 -20.62
C ARG A 348 13.83 1.03 -20.99
N ASN A 349 13.59 0.01 -21.83
CA ASN A 349 12.24 -0.47 -22.18
C ASN A 349 11.32 0.60 -22.80
N GLN A 350 11.85 1.46 -23.68
CA GLN A 350 11.03 2.46 -24.37
C GLN A 350 9.95 1.80 -25.24
N ARG A 351 8.77 2.40 -25.24
CA ARG A 351 7.65 2.00 -26.11
C ARG A 351 7.92 2.57 -27.51
N ARG A 352 7.77 1.71 -28.52
CA ARG A 352 7.87 2.17 -29.91
C ARG A 352 6.66 3.07 -30.21
N PRO A 353 6.87 4.23 -30.85
CA PRO A 353 5.78 5.10 -31.28
C PRO A 353 4.79 4.40 -32.22
#